data_AF-A0A947UWX1-F1
#
_entry.id   AF-A0A947UWX1-F1
#
_cell.length_a   1.000
_cell.length_b   1.000
_cell.length_c   1.000
_cell.angle_alpha   90.00
_cell.angle_beta   90.00
_cell.angle_gamma   90.00
#
_symmetry.space_group_name_H-M   'P 1'
#
loop_
_entity.id
_entity.type
_entity.pdbx_description
1 polymer ?
#
loop_
_entity_poly.entity_id
_entity_poly.type
_entity_poly.pdbx_seq_one_letter_code
_entity_poly.pdbx_strand_id
1 'polypeptide(L)' 'MIETDRLIAPAAVSPQEEQVERALRPRTLAEYVGQAKAREQLEIFIHAARNRSEA' A
#
# COMPACT_ATOMS: atom_id res chain seq x y z
N MET A 1 18.55 -2.22 -12.37
CA MET A 1 17.39 -2.11 -11.48
C MET A 1 17.25 -0.64 -11.14
N ILE A 2 16.23 0.05 -11.66
CA ILE A 2 16.01 1.45 -11.28
C ILE A 2 15.35 1.41 -9.91
N GLU A 3 16.14 1.55 -8.86
CA GLU A 3 15.62 1.92 -7.55
C GLU A 3 14.88 3.25 -7.74
N THR A 4 13.55 3.18 -7.62
CA THR A 4 12.73 4.40 -7.61
C THR A 4 12.93 5.02 -6.24
N ASP A 5 14.06 5.71 -6.08
CA ASP A 5 14.31 6.50 -4.90
C ASP A 5 13.15 7.48 -4.75
N ARG A 6 12.46 7.42 -3.60
CA ARG A 6 11.29 8.25 -3.38
C ARG A 6 11.77 9.66 -3.08
N LEU A 7 12.03 10.43 -4.14
CA LEU A 7 12.61 11.79 -4.10
C LEU A 7 11.90 12.77 -3.15
N ILE A 8 10.64 12.49 -2.80
CA ILE A 8 9.76 13.37 -2.01
C ILE A 8 9.37 12.76 -0.65
N ALA A 9 9.79 11.54 -0.35
CA ALA A 9 9.46 10.92 0.92
C ALA A 9 10.38 11.46 2.02
N PRO A 10 9.84 11.88 3.17
CA PRO A 10 10.67 12.18 4.32
C PRO A 10 11.42 10.90 4.73
N ALA A 11 12.72 11.03 4.97
CA ALA A 11 13.50 9.94 5.57
C ALA A 11 13.08 9.81 7.04
N ALA A 12 12.90 8.56 7.51
CA ALA A 12 12.66 8.33 8.93
C ALA A 12 13.86 8.85 9.74
N VAL A 13 13.59 9.65 10.76
CA VAL A 13 14.60 10.27 11.62
C VAL A 13 15.12 9.26 12.65
N SER A 14 14.35 8.20 12.95
CA SER A 14 14.76 7.11 13.85
C SER A 14 14.03 5.77 13.58
N PRO A 15 14.57 4.63 14.05
CA PRO A 15 13.89 3.34 13.98
C PRO A 15 12.54 3.31 14.71
N GLN A 16 12.39 4.07 15.80
CA GLN A 16 11.14 4.19 16.55
C GLN A 16 10.06 4.88 15.73
N GLU A 17 10.42 5.93 14.98
CA GLU A 17 9.50 6.61 14.07
C GLU A 17 9.03 5.68 12.95
N GLU A 18 9.93 4.88 12.37
CA GLU A 18 9.54 3.88 11.36
C GLU A 18 8.56 2.84 11.93
N GLN A 19 8.76 2.40 13.18
CA GLN A 19 7.85 1.46 13.85
C GLN A 19 6.46 2.07 14.05
N VAL A 20 6.38 3.33 14.47
CA VAL A 20 5.12 4.05 14.63
C VAL A 20 4.42 4.25 13.28
N GLU A 21 5.15 4.67 12.26
CA GLU A 21 4.57 4.85 10.92
C GLU A 21 4.02 3.53 10.37
N ARG A 22 4.79 2.43 10.49
CA ARG A 22 4.33 1.08 10.11
C ARG A 22 3.03 0.68 10.80
N ALA A 23 2.88 1.03 12.08
CA ALA A 23 1.67 0.72 12.84
C ALA A 23 0.43 1.48 12.35
N LEU A 24 0.62 2.66 11.73
CA LEU A 24 -0.46 3.47 11.16
C LEU A 24 -0.87 3.07 9.74
N ARG A 25 -0.07 2.24 9.05
CA ARG A 25 -0.39 1.84 7.67
C ARG A 25 -1.60 0.92 7.63
N PRO A 26 -2.54 1.13 6.68
CA PRO A 26 -3.68 0.23 6.46
C PRO A 26 -3.21 -1.21 6.23
N ARG A 27 -3.87 -2.18 6.88
CA ARG A 27 -3.53 -3.61 6.73
C ARG A 27 -4.28 -4.25 5.58
N THR A 28 -5.46 -3.73 5.29
CA THR A 28 -6.32 -4.17 4.20
C THR A 28 -6.59 -3.03 3.23
N LEU A 29 -6.96 -3.38 2.01
CA LEU A 29 -7.35 -2.41 1.00
C LEU A 29 -8.60 -1.60 1.41
N ALA A 30 -9.48 -2.20 2.22
CA ALA A 30 -10.69 -1.55 2.73
C ALA A 30 -10.40 -0.43 3.75
N GLU A 31 -9.29 -0.53 4.49
CA GLU A 31 -8.83 0.50 5.42
C GLU A 31 -8.09 1.65 4.70
N TYR A 32 -7.82 1.53 3.40
CA TYR A 32 -7.09 2.55 2.65
C TYR A 32 -7.99 3.77 2.37
N VAL A 33 -7.58 4.93 2.88
CA VAL A 33 -8.29 6.19 2.72
C VAL A 33 -7.74 6.97 1.52
N GLY A 34 -8.64 7.40 0.63
CA GLY A 34 -8.29 8.16 -0.58
C GLY A 34 -8.16 7.27 -1.83
N GLN A 35 -7.79 7.88 -2.95
CA GLN A 35 -7.60 7.23 -4.26
C GLN A 35 -8.74 6.27 -4.66
N ALA A 36 -10.00 6.71 -4.50
CA ALA A 36 -11.18 5.85 -4.65
C ALA A 36 -11.19 5.04 -5.96
N LYS A 37 -10.89 5.69 -7.11
CA LYS A 37 -10.83 5.02 -8.42
C LYS A 37 -9.78 3.91 -8.47
N ALA A 38 -8.60 4.12 -7.90
CA ALA A 38 -7.55 3.11 -7.89
C ALA A 38 -7.90 1.95 -6.96
N ARG A 39 -8.46 2.24 -5.78
CA ARG A 39 -8.92 1.23 -4.82
C ARG A 39 -9.98 0.31 -5.43
N GLU A 40 -10.98 0.88 -6.11
CA GLU A 40 -12.04 0.13 -6.79
C GLU A 40 -11.49 -0.81 -7.87
N GLN A 41 -10.57 -0.34 -8.70
CA GLN A 41 -9.92 -1.17 -9.72
C GLN A 41 -9.11 -2.32 -9.11
N LEU A 42 -8.35 -2.03 -8.04
CA LEU A 42 -7.60 -3.05 -7.30
C LEU A 42 -8.53 -4.11 -6.70
N GLU A 43 -9.67 -3.72 -6.15
CA GLU A 43 -10.68 -4.68 -5.63
C GLU A 43 -11.18 -5.63 -6.72
N ILE A 44 -11.47 -5.11 -7.92
CA ILE A 44 -11.87 -5.92 -9.08
C ILE A 44 -10.77 -6.91 -9.47
N PHE A 45 -9.52 -6.46 -9.56
CA PHE A 45 -8.40 -7.32 -9.92
C PHE A 45 -8.15 -8.42 -8.89
N ILE A 46 -8.19 -8.09 -7.59
CA ILE A 46 -8.02 -9.07 -6.51
C ILE A 46 -9.13 -10.12 -6.59
N HIS A 47 -10.38 -9.70 -6.80
CA HIS A 47 -11.49 -10.63 -6.94
C HIS A 47 -11.32 -11.54 -8.16
N ALA A 48 -10.94 -10.98 -9.30
CA ALA A 48 -10.70 -11.75 -10.52
C ALA A 48 -9.54 -12.76 -10.37
N ALA A 49 -8.43 -12.37 -9.74
CA ALA A 49 -7.29 -13.26 -9.48
C ALA A 49 -7.67 -14.43 -8.56
N ARG A 50 -8.45 -14.16 -7.51
CA ARG A 50 -9.00 -15.21 -6.63
C ARG A 50 -9.89 -16.19 -7.40
N ASN A 51 -10.77 -15.69 -8.26
CA ASN A 51 -11.63 -16.54 -9.09
C ASN A 51 -10.83 -17.42 -10.07
N ARG A 52 -9.65 -16.96 -10.51
CA ARG A 52 -8.71 -17.75 -11.32
C ARG A 52 -7.77 -18.65 -10.50
N SER A 53 -7.85 -18.61 -9.16
CA SER A 53 -6.92 -19.32 -8.25
C SER A 53 -5.45 -18.91 -8.40
N GLU A 54 -5.19 -17.63 -8.69
CA GLU A 54 -3.84 -17.05 -8.87
C GLU A 54 -3.33 -16.31 -7.63
N ALA A 55 -4.07 -16.38 -6.51
CA ALA A 55 -3.86 -15.57 -5.31
C ALA A 55 -3.56 -16.42 -4.07
#